data_AF-X1Q499-F1
#
_entry.id   AF-X1Q499-F1
#
_cell.length_a   1.000
_cell.length_b   1.000
_cell.length_c   1.000
_cell.angle_alpha   90.00
_cell.angle_beta   90.00
_cell.angle_gamma   90.00
#
_symmetry.space_group_name_H-M   'P 1'
#
loop_
_entity.id
_entity.type
_entity.pdbx_description
1 polymer ?
#
loop_
_entity_poly.entity_id
_entity_poly.type
_entity_poly.pdbx_seq_one_letter_code
_entity_poly.pdbx_strand_id
1 'polypeptide(L)'
;MNSQFSDMSILKEEPFVWINPRDAAKRGINENDKVRIYNERGSLILKAVLTEKITPGIVHTFFGWWDGVHQVNINRLIRDYISDIGSGTAFHNCLVEIQKV
;
A
#
# COMPACT_ATOMS: atom_id res chain seq x y z
N MET A 1 9.18 -13.42 1.98
CA MET A 1 8.07 -14.38 1.84
C MET A 1 6.89 -13.60 1.29
N ASN A 2 6.25 -14.08 0.21
CA ASN A 2 5.24 -13.32 -0.54
C ASN A 2 3.82 -13.74 -0.10
N SER A 3 2.86 -13.82 -1.03
CA SER A 3 1.48 -14.26 -0.76
C SER A 3 1.31 -15.75 -0.45
N GLN A 4 2.36 -16.56 -0.48
CA GLN A 4 2.27 -18.04 -0.33
C GLN A 4 1.57 -18.50 0.95
N PHE A 5 1.56 -17.66 1.99
CA PHE A 5 1.03 -18.00 3.31
C PHE A 5 -0.17 -17.14 3.71
N SER A 6 -0.74 -16.38 2.78
CA SER A 6 -1.81 -15.41 3.05
C SER A 6 -3.08 -16.01 3.64
N ASP A 7 -3.33 -17.31 3.41
CA ASP A 7 -4.54 -18.00 3.84
C ASP A 7 -4.35 -18.86 5.12
N MET A 8 -3.16 -18.81 5.74
CA MET A 8 -2.95 -19.50 7.00
C MET A 8 -3.63 -18.74 8.14
N SER A 9 -4.60 -19.37 8.80
CA SER A 9 -5.40 -18.77 9.88
C SER A 9 -4.58 -18.18 11.02
N ILE A 10 -3.45 -18.79 11.36
CA ILE A 10 -2.50 -18.32 12.40
C ILE A 10 -1.79 -17.01 12.03
N LEU A 11 -1.68 -16.69 10.74
CA LEU A 11 -0.99 -15.49 10.23
C LEU A 11 -1.96 -14.47 9.62
N LYS A 12 -3.26 -14.61 9.87
CA LYS A 12 -4.28 -13.79 9.21
C LYS A 12 -4.25 -12.36 9.76
N GLU A 13 -3.75 -11.44 8.94
CA GLU A 13 -3.73 -10.02 9.22
C GLU A 13 -4.62 -9.26 8.24
N GLU A 14 -5.13 -8.12 8.68
CA GLU A 14 -5.87 -7.20 7.82
C GLU A 14 -4.88 -6.33 7.02
N PRO A 15 -5.10 -6.11 5.70
CA PRO A 15 -4.25 -5.24 4.90
C PRO A 15 -4.21 -3.81 5.44
N PHE A 16 -3.00 -3.29 5.60
CA PHE A 16 -2.76 -1.96 6.15
C PHE A 16 -1.69 -1.18 5.37
N VAL A 17 -1.70 0.13 5.58
CA VAL A 17 -0.69 1.07 5.10
C VAL A 17 -0.13 1.88 6.26
N TRP A 18 1.18 2.01 6.30
CA TRP A 18 1.86 2.96 7.18
C TRP A 18 1.87 4.36 6.58
N ILE A 19 1.42 5.31 7.39
CA ILE A 19 1.33 6.74 7.03
C ILE A 19 2.02 7.55 8.12
N ASN A 20 2.80 8.55 7.72
CA ASN A 20 3.35 9.50 8.69
C ASN A 20 2.21 10.33 9.34
N PRO A 21 2.18 10.52 10.67
CA PRO A 21 1.15 11.31 11.35
C PRO A 21 0.97 12.73 10.80
N ARG A 22 2.05 13.36 10.29
CA ARG A 22 1.99 14.71 9.70
C ARG A 22 1.17 14.76 8.42
N ASP A 23 1.26 13.73 7.57
CA ASP A 23 0.49 13.67 6.33
C ASP A 23 -0.93 13.20 6.58
N ALA A 24 -1.10 12.28 7.53
CA ALA A 24 -2.41 11.86 8.00
C ALA A 24 -3.23 13.04 8.53
N ALA A 25 -2.63 13.89 9.38
CA ALA A 25 -3.28 15.09 9.92
C ALA A 25 -3.71 16.08 8.82
N LYS A 26 -2.85 16.32 7.82
CA LYS A 26 -3.18 17.19 6.67
C LYS A 26 -4.35 16.66 5.83
N ARG A 27 -4.56 15.34 5.83
CA ARG A 27 -5.59 14.65 5.03
C ARG A 27 -6.80 14.20 5.86
N GLY A 28 -6.86 14.55 7.15
CA GLY A 28 -7.96 14.16 8.04
C GLY A 28 -8.07 12.65 8.29
N ILE A 29 -6.96 11.93 8.22
CA ILE A 29 -6.88 10.47 8.43
C ILE A 29 -6.44 10.20 9.88
N ASN A 30 -7.19 9.36 10.58
CA ASN A 30 -6.89 8.90 11.93
C ASN A 30 -6.38 7.45 11.94
N GLU A 31 -5.85 7.04 13.07
CA GLU A 31 -5.45 5.65 13.34
C GLU A 31 -6.63 4.68 13.09
N ASN A 32 -6.35 3.56 12.43
CA ASN A 32 -7.32 2.55 12.00
C ASN A 32 -8.39 3.00 10.98
N ASP A 33 -8.38 4.23 10.47
CA ASP A 33 -9.31 4.62 9.41
C ASP A 33 -9.13 3.76 8.16
N LYS A 34 -10.23 3.52 7.43
CA LYS A 34 -10.15 2.98 6.07
C LYS A 34 -9.73 4.09 5.12
N VAL A 35 -8.70 3.81 4.33
CA VAL A 35 -8.13 4.75 3.37
C VAL A 35 -8.10 4.12 1.99
N ARG A 36 -8.47 4.93 0.99
CA ARG A 36 -8.31 4.58 -0.42
C ARG A 36 -6.96 5.10 -0.89
N ILE A 37 -6.11 4.18 -1.35
CA ILE A 37 -4.87 4.49 -2.05
C ILE A 37 -5.10 4.26 -3.54
N TYR A 38 -4.80 5.25 -4.37
CA TYR A 38 -5.15 5.17 -5.79
C TYR A 38 -4.22 6.00 -6.68
N ASN A 39 -4.26 5.67 -7.95
CA ASN A 39 -3.70 6.45 -9.05
C ASN A 39 -4.48 6.13 -10.32
N GLU A 40 -4.00 6.58 -11.48
CA GLU A 40 -4.65 6.38 -12.78
C GLU A 40 -4.80 4.91 -13.19
N ARG A 41 -4.06 3.97 -12.58
CA ARG A 41 -4.13 2.54 -12.89
C ARG A 41 -5.17 1.80 -12.06
N GLY A 42 -5.46 2.27 -10.85
CA GLY A 42 -6.40 1.58 -9.98
C GLY A 42 -6.46 2.13 -8.57
N SER A 43 -7.10 1.37 -7.68
CA SER A 43 -7.22 1.72 -6.27
C SER A 43 -7.32 0.51 -5.35
N LEU A 44 -6.92 0.71 -4.09
CA LEU A 44 -6.95 -0.26 -3.01
C LEU A 44 -7.56 0.39 -1.77
N ILE A 45 -8.24 -0.40 -0.93
CA ILE A 45 -8.71 0.04 0.38
C ILE A 45 -7.88 -0.68 1.44
N LEU A 46 -7.22 0.09 2.30
CA LEU A 46 -6.35 -0.40 3.36
C LEU A 46 -6.75 0.23 4.70
N LYS A 47 -6.37 -0.39 5.80
CA LYS A 47 -6.41 0.26 7.11
C LYS A 47 -5.20 1.18 7.28
N ALA A 48 -5.42 2.41 7.72
CA ALA A 48 -4.35 3.34 8.09
C ALA A 48 -3.72 2.92 9.41
N VAL A 49 -2.39 2.83 9.44
CA VAL A 49 -1.60 2.67 10.66
C VAL A 49 -0.62 3.83 10.74
N LEU A 50 -0.77 4.69 11.76
CA LEU A 50 0.02 5.92 11.85
C LEU A 50 1.35 5.64 12.55
N THR A 51 2.46 6.04 11.92
CA THR A 51 3.79 5.80 12.49
C THR A 51 4.82 6.82 12.01
N GLU A 52 5.69 7.26 12.92
CA GLU A 52 6.82 8.13 12.60
C GLU A 52 7.99 7.39 11.94
N LYS A 53 7.89 6.06 11.80
CA LYS A 53 8.90 5.22 11.13
C LYS A 53 8.97 5.44 9.62
N ILE A 54 7.95 6.08 9.02
CA ILE A 54 7.91 6.40 7.60
C ILE A 54 8.13 7.90 7.40
N THR A 55 8.99 8.25 6.44
CA THR A 55 9.28 9.64 6.07
C THR A 55 8.01 10.34 5.57
N PRO A 56 7.75 11.60 6.00
CA PRO A 56 6.67 12.40 5.41
C PRO A 56 6.76 12.46 3.88
N GLY A 57 5.62 12.36 3.20
CA GLY A 57 5.49 12.27 1.74
C GLY A 57 5.54 10.84 1.19
N ILE A 58 5.82 9.83 2.01
CA ILE A 58 5.87 8.42 1.63
C ILE A 58 4.80 7.65 2.39
N VAL A 59 4.19 6.66 1.73
CA VAL A 59 3.37 5.63 2.36
C VAL A 59 3.99 4.26 2.09
N HIS A 60 3.82 3.34 3.02
CA HIS A 60 4.38 1.99 2.89
C HIS A 60 3.33 0.92 3.17
N THR A 61 3.20 -0.04 2.27
CA THR A 61 2.43 -1.27 2.49
C THR A 61 3.30 -2.46 2.13
N PHE A 62 3.06 -3.58 2.81
CA PHE A 62 3.77 -4.82 2.53
C PHE A 62 3.34 -5.42 1.19
N PHE A 63 4.32 -5.97 0.48
CA PHE A 63 4.07 -6.90 -0.62
C PHE A 63 3.57 -8.23 -0.06
N GLY A 64 2.56 -8.83 -0.70
CA GLY A 64 2.01 -10.14 -0.29
C GLY A 64 0.51 -10.14 -0.02
N TRP A 65 -0.12 -8.97 0.10
CA TRP A 65 -1.59 -8.88 0.00
C TRP A 65 -2.02 -9.41 -1.37
N TRP A 66 -2.96 -10.35 -1.35
CA TRP A 66 -3.41 -11.07 -2.54
C TRP A 66 -4.92 -10.91 -2.75
N ASP A 67 -5.32 -10.69 -3.99
CA ASP A 67 -6.71 -10.44 -4.36
C ASP A 67 -7.65 -11.58 -3.96
N GLY A 68 -7.20 -12.84 -4.09
CA GLY A 68 -8.02 -14.01 -3.76
C GLY A 68 -8.33 -14.18 -2.27
N VAL A 69 -7.59 -13.48 -1.38
CA VAL A 69 -7.75 -13.60 0.09
C VAL A 69 -8.18 -12.27 0.70
N HIS A 70 -7.50 -11.20 0.32
CA HIS A 70 -7.61 -9.89 0.94
C HIS A 70 -8.36 -8.87 0.08
N GLN A 71 -8.64 -9.19 -1.19
CA GLN A 71 -9.14 -8.25 -2.20
C GLN A 71 -8.24 -7.01 -2.39
N VAL A 72 -6.96 -7.17 -2.08
CA VAL A 72 -5.91 -6.15 -2.18
C VAL A 72 -4.73 -6.75 -2.91
N ASN A 73 -4.23 -6.04 -3.91
CA ASN A 73 -2.99 -6.38 -4.60
C ASN A 73 -2.28 -5.09 -5.02
N ILE A 74 -1.12 -4.83 -4.44
CA ILE A 74 -0.36 -3.59 -4.68
C ILE A 74 0.09 -3.44 -6.14
N ASN A 75 0.25 -4.55 -6.86
CA ASN A 75 0.66 -4.54 -8.26
C ASN A 75 -0.35 -3.84 -9.17
N ARG A 76 -1.62 -3.69 -8.75
CA ARG A 76 -2.63 -2.89 -9.46
C ARG A 76 -2.25 -1.42 -9.59
N LEU A 77 -1.39 -0.91 -8.70
CA LEU A 77 -0.94 0.48 -8.70
C LEU A 77 0.42 0.66 -9.39
N ILE A 78 1.15 -0.42 -9.69
CA ILE A 78 2.51 -0.37 -10.21
C ILE A 78 2.47 -0.33 -11.74
N ARG A 79 3.33 0.51 -12.35
CA ARG A 79 3.47 0.60 -13.80
C ARG A 79 4.30 -0.57 -14.33
N ASP A 80 3.83 -1.17 -15.41
CA ASP A 80 4.58 -2.17 -16.17
C ASP A 80 5.52 -1.47 -17.16
N TYR A 81 6.76 -1.22 -16.74
CA TYR A 81 7.82 -0.71 -17.61
C TYR A 81 9.19 -1.24 -17.19
N ILE A 82 10.06 -1.33 -18.20
CA ILE A 82 11.43 -1.80 -18.05
C ILE A 82 12.33 -0.59 -17.78
N SER A 83 13.27 -0.72 -16.83
CA SER A 83 14.26 0.31 -16.53
C SER A 83 15.18 0.56 -17.71
N ASP A 84 15.58 1.82 -17.88
CA ASP A 84 16.51 2.29 -18.89
C ASP A 84 17.91 1.66 -18.76
N ILE A 85 18.32 1.34 -17.53
CA ILE A 85 19.56 0.61 -17.22
C ILE A 85 19.23 -0.77 -16.65
N GLY A 86 19.86 -1.81 -17.18
CA GLY A 86 19.81 -3.19 -16.64
C GLY A 86 18.55 -3.99 -16.95
N SER A 87 17.59 -3.41 -17.66
CA SER A 87 16.36 -4.08 -18.13
C SER A 87 15.53 -4.76 -17.01
N GLY A 88 15.52 -4.18 -15.81
CA GLY A 88 14.73 -4.65 -14.67
C GLY A 88 13.37 -3.95 -14.56
N THR A 89 12.58 -4.30 -13.56
CA THR A 89 11.29 -3.65 -13.28
C THR A 89 11.42 -2.59 -12.19
N ALA A 90 10.77 -1.44 -12.36
CA ALA A 90 10.88 -0.31 -11.42
C ALA A 90 9.67 -0.22 -10.46
N PHE A 91 9.60 -1.14 -9.49
CA PHE A 91 8.45 -1.30 -8.59
C PHE A 91 8.22 -0.15 -7.60
N HIS A 92 9.29 0.51 -7.14
CA HIS A 92 9.22 1.50 -6.05
C HIS A 92 9.10 2.96 -6.51
N ASN A 93 9.00 3.19 -7.82
CA ASN A 93 8.65 4.50 -8.38
C ASN A 93 7.15 4.51 -8.71
N CYS A 94 6.32 4.58 -7.67
CA CYS A 94 4.88 4.51 -7.77
C CYS A 94 4.24 5.65 -6.98
N LEU A 95 3.81 6.70 -7.69
CA LEU A 95 3.06 7.80 -7.10
C LEU A 95 1.60 7.39 -6.91
N VAL A 96 1.04 7.81 -5.77
CA VAL A 96 -0.33 7.52 -5.35
C VAL A 96 -0.90 8.70 -4.59
N GLU A 97 -2.20 8.87 -4.70
CA GLU A 97 -3.00 9.69 -3.79
C GLU A 97 -3.59 8.82 -2.67
N ILE A 98 -3.85 9.45 -1.53
CA ILE A 98 -4.48 8.81 -0.38
C ILE A 98 -5.59 9.67 0.19
N GLN A 99 -6.75 9.07 0.44
CA GLN A 99 -7.88 9.75 1.06
C GLN A 99 -8.60 8.82 2.02
N LYS A 100 -9.20 9.39 3.06
CA LYS A 100 -10.16 8.67 3.91
C LYS A 100 -11.36 8.24 3.07
N VAL A 101 -11.85 7.01 3.32
CA VAL A 101 -13.09 6.48 2.73
C VAL A 101 -14.29 7.04 3.46
#